data_AF-A0A1I1LHA6-F1
#
_entry.id   AF-A0A1I1LHA6-F1
#
_cell.length_a   1.000
_cell.length_b   1.000
_cell.length_c   1.000
_cell.angle_alpha   90.00
_cell.angle_beta   90.00
_cell.angle_gamma   90.00
#
_symmetry.space_group_name_H-M   'P 1'
#
loop_
_entity.id
_entity.type
_entity.pdbx_description
1 polymer ?
#
loop_
_entity_poly.entity_id
_entity_poly.type
_entity_poly.pdbx_seq_one_letter_code
_entity_poly.pdbx_strand_id
1 'polypeptide(L)'
;MKTHQTAAIFLGLAVLAGCSQSIWYREGADPAKIAQAQDQCALQADTQAPYRPETRIVPGPIIPAQLICDPSGACTVIPAHQGFPDFETVDANADRRALLARDCMAKSGFTRVSLPNCSAERKSSVTPGITRSQPKLTEQSCVIPRGPAGYQIVP
;
A
#
# COMPACT_ATOMS: atom_id res chain seq x y z
N MET A 1 42.69 44.71 -11.30
CA MET A 1 41.25 44.54 -11.56
C MET A 1 40.77 43.40 -10.67
N LYS A 2 39.93 43.70 -9.66
CA LYS A 2 39.47 42.74 -8.64
C LYS A 2 38.19 42.07 -9.12
N THR A 3 38.22 40.77 -9.36
CA THR A 3 37.04 39.95 -9.70
C THR A 3 36.45 39.41 -8.41
N HIS A 4 35.24 39.87 -8.06
CA HIS A 4 34.48 39.36 -6.93
C HIS A 4 33.86 38.00 -7.30
N GLN A 5 34.36 36.91 -6.71
CA GLN A 5 33.69 35.61 -6.74
C GLN A 5 32.60 35.59 -5.67
N THR A 6 31.35 35.76 -6.07
CA THR A 6 30.16 35.46 -5.25
C THR A 6 29.93 33.96 -5.25
N ALA A 7 30.28 33.29 -4.14
CA ALA A 7 29.94 31.90 -3.89
C ALA A 7 28.43 31.80 -3.57
N ALA A 8 27.66 31.24 -4.48
CA ALA A 8 26.25 30.92 -4.26
C ALA A 8 26.15 29.70 -3.32
N ILE A 9 25.74 29.95 -2.07
CA ILE A 9 25.41 28.92 -1.08
C ILE A 9 24.07 28.29 -1.49
N PHE A 10 24.10 27.11 -2.09
CA PHE A 10 22.92 26.27 -2.27
C PHE A 10 22.54 25.66 -0.92
N LEU A 11 21.57 26.29 -0.24
CA LEU A 11 20.93 25.76 0.96
C LEU A 11 19.99 24.62 0.52
N GLY A 12 20.44 23.38 0.66
CA GLY A 12 19.64 22.20 0.36
C GLY A 12 18.46 22.06 1.33
N LEU A 13 17.25 22.26 0.83
CA LEU A 13 16.01 22.04 1.56
C LEU A 13 15.75 20.53 1.67
N ALA A 14 16.26 19.90 2.73
CA ALA A 14 15.96 18.50 3.06
C ALA A 14 14.52 18.42 3.60
N VAL A 15 13.55 18.19 2.71
CA VAL A 15 12.17 17.89 3.11
C VAL A 15 12.16 16.50 3.74
N LEU A 16 12.10 16.42 5.08
CA LEU A 16 11.77 15.18 5.78
C LEU A 16 10.33 14.81 5.43
N ALA A 17 10.16 13.90 4.47
CA ALA A 17 8.87 13.26 4.23
C ALA A 17 8.52 12.42 5.48
N GLY A 18 7.73 13.00 6.39
CA GLY A 18 7.19 12.27 7.53
C GLY A 18 6.26 11.16 7.05
N CYS A 19 6.41 9.94 7.57
CA CYS A 19 5.50 8.84 7.28
C CYS A 19 4.04 9.24 7.58
N SER A 20 3.11 8.88 6.71
CA SER A 20 1.67 9.13 6.88
C SER A 20 0.89 7.82 6.98
N GLN A 21 -0.22 7.85 7.69
CA GLN A 21 -1.18 6.74 7.77
C GLN A 21 -2.49 7.14 7.13
N SER A 22 -2.99 6.30 6.22
CA SER A 22 -4.33 6.48 5.67
C SER A 22 -5.39 5.77 6.52
N ILE A 23 -6.46 6.48 6.87
CA ILE A 23 -7.55 5.99 7.71
C ILE A 23 -8.91 6.31 7.09
N TRP A 24 -9.93 5.51 7.42
CA TRP A 24 -11.32 5.88 7.22
C TRP A 24 -11.76 6.83 8.31
N TYR A 25 -12.29 7.99 7.92
CA TYR A 25 -12.62 9.08 8.82
C TYR A 25 -14.05 9.57 8.65
N ARG A 26 -14.72 9.75 9.79
CA ARG A 26 -15.97 10.50 9.96
C ARG A 26 -15.97 11.04 11.39
N GLU A 27 -16.12 12.35 11.54
CA GLU A 27 -16.15 13.00 12.86
C GLU A 27 -17.17 12.32 13.79
N GLY A 28 -16.76 12.08 15.04
CA GLY A 28 -17.56 11.42 16.06
C GLY A 28 -17.61 9.89 15.98
N ALA A 29 -17.18 9.27 14.87
CA ALA A 29 -17.24 7.82 14.72
C ALA A 29 -16.27 7.11 15.68
N ASP A 30 -16.76 6.10 16.40
CA ASP A 30 -15.91 5.21 17.19
C ASP A 30 -15.30 4.09 16.31
N PRO A 31 -14.22 3.43 16.77
CA PRO A 31 -13.58 2.32 16.05
C PRO A 31 -14.51 1.16 15.71
N ALA A 32 -15.46 0.81 16.58
CA ALA A 32 -16.38 -0.29 16.34
C ALA A 32 -17.34 0.04 15.19
N LYS A 33 -17.79 1.30 15.09
CA LYS A 33 -18.64 1.76 13.99
C LYS A 33 -17.91 1.76 12.64
N ILE A 34 -16.63 2.11 12.64
CA ILE A 34 -15.78 2.05 11.44
C ILE A 34 -15.61 0.60 10.99
N ALA A 35 -15.24 -0.30 11.91
CA ALA A 35 -15.07 -1.72 11.61
C ALA A 35 -16.38 -2.34 11.08
N GLN A 36 -17.51 -2.08 11.74
CA GLN A 36 -18.82 -2.55 11.28
C GLN A 36 -19.12 -2.10 9.84
N ALA A 37 -18.87 -0.83 9.52
CA ALA A 37 -19.09 -0.31 8.18
C ALA A 37 -18.16 -0.96 7.15
N GLN A 38 -16.88 -1.16 7.50
CA GLN A 38 -15.92 -1.85 6.63
C GLN A 38 -16.36 -3.29 6.34
N ASP A 39 -16.78 -4.04 7.35
CA ASP A 39 -17.23 -5.43 7.20
C ASP A 39 -18.48 -5.52 6.32
N GLN A 40 -19.47 -4.65 6.58
CA GLN A 40 -20.69 -4.58 5.77
C GLN A 40 -20.38 -4.24 4.30
N CYS A 41 -19.51 -3.25 4.08
CA CYS A 41 -19.10 -2.84 2.74
C CYS A 41 -18.27 -3.91 2.03
N ALA A 42 -17.43 -4.66 2.75
CA ALA A 42 -16.69 -5.79 2.19
C ALA A 42 -17.64 -6.89 1.72
N LEU A 43 -18.58 -7.32 2.58
CA LEU A 43 -19.58 -8.34 2.23
C LEU A 43 -20.47 -7.93 1.05
N GLN A 44 -20.88 -6.66 1.02
CA GLN A 44 -21.65 -6.12 -0.10
C GLN A 44 -20.82 -6.09 -1.40
N ALA A 45 -19.53 -5.77 -1.32
CA ALA A 45 -18.64 -5.78 -2.48
C ALA A 45 -18.39 -7.21 -2.97
N ASP A 46 -18.19 -8.17 -2.07
CA ASP A 46 -18.06 -9.60 -2.39
C ASP A 46 -19.31 -10.14 -3.10
N THR A 47 -20.50 -9.74 -2.66
CA THR A 47 -21.75 -10.16 -3.29
C THR A 47 -21.87 -9.63 -4.72
N GLN A 48 -21.43 -8.40 -4.97
CA GLN A 48 -21.51 -7.75 -6.29
C GLN A 48 -20.35 -8.11 -7.22
N ALA A 49 -19.18 -8.41 -6.67
CA ALA A 49 -17.95 -8.75 -7.37
C ALA A 49 -17.29 -9.97 -6.69
N PRO A 50 -17.91 -11.16 -6.80
CA PRO A 50 -17.42 -12.36 -6.14
C PRO A 50 -16.05 -12.76 -6.69
N TYR A 51 -15.34 -13.61 -5.95
CA TYR A 51 -14.06 -14.18 -6.38
C TYR A 51 -14.19 -14.79 -7.78
N ARG A 52 -13.40 -14.29 -8.73
CA ARG A 52 -13.40 -14.77 -10.12
C ARG A 52 -11.98 -15.14 -10.53
N PRO A 53 -11.56 -16.39 -10.30
CA PRO A 53 -10.22 -16.83 -10.66
C PRO A 53 -10.08 -16.88 -12.18
N GLU A 54 -9.02 -16.25 -12.68
CA GLU A 54 -8.59 -16.35 -14.07
C GLU A 54 -7.15 -16.86 -14.07
N THR A 55 -6.95 -18.06 -14.62
CA THR A 55 -5.62 -18.64 -14.80
C THR A 55 -5.06 -18.22 -16.15
N ARG A 56 -3.90 -17.57 -16.13
CA ARG A 56 -3.13 -17.22 -17.32
C ARG A 56 -1.89 -18.11 -17.41
N ILE A 57 -1.55 -18.47 -18.63
CA ILE A 57 -0.33 -19.19 -18.96
C ILE A 57 0.74 -18.16 -19.23
N VAL A 58 1.77 -18.14 -18.39
CA VAL A 58 2.96 -17.33 -18.62
C VAL A 58 3.93 -18.21 -19.41
N PRO A 59 4.30 -17.83 -20.64
CA PRO A 59 5.27 -18.60 -21.41
C PRO A 59 6.58 -18.73 -20.63
N GLY A 60 7.15 -19.94 -20.63
CA GLY A 60 8.46 -20.16 -20.04
C GLY A 60 9.57 -19.37 -20.76
N PRO A 61 10.79 -19.35 -20.22
CA PRO A 61 11.92 -18.80 -20.95
C PRO A 61 12.30 -19.69 -22.14
N ILE A 62 12.91 -19.10 -23.17
CA ILE A 62 13.60 -19.88 -24.21
C ILE A 62 14.91 -20.40 -23.63
N ILE A 63 15.08 -21.72 -23.64
CA ILE A 63 16.32 -22.40 -23.25
C ILE A 63 17.20 -22.48 -24.51
N PRO A 64 18.40 -21.88 -24.52
CA PRO A 64 19.25 -21.85 -25.70
C PRO A 64 19.81 -23.24 -26.03
N ALA A 65 20.27 -23.42 -27.27
CA ALA A 65 20.92 -24.65 -27.68
C ALA A 65 22.20 -24.91 -26.86
N GLN A 66 22.45 -26.16 -26.52
CA GLN A 66 23.59 -26.58 -25.71
C GLN A 66 24.39 -27.65 -26.44
N LEU A 67 25.72 -27.60 -26.34
CA LEU A 67 26.61 -28.68 -26.76
C LEU A 67 27.01 -29.45 -25.51
N ILE A 68 26.67 -30.73 -25.46
CA ILE A 68 27.06 -31.62 -24.36
C ILE A 68 28.02 -32.66 -24.90
N CYS A 69 29.24 -32.68 -24.34
CA CYS A 69 30.25 -33.67 -24.68
C CYS A 69 30.41 -34.67 -23.53
N ASP A 70 30.56 -35.95 -23.86
CA ASP A 70 30.91 -36.98 -22.90
C ASP A 70 32.44 -37.05 -22.64
N PRO A 71 32.90 -37.83 -21.64
CA PRO A 71 34.33 -37.97 -21.36
C PRO A 71 35.16 -38.60 -22.49
N SER A 72 34.52 -39.24 -23.48
CA SER A 72 35.19 -39.80 -24.66
C SER A 72 35.39 -38.77 -25.78
N GLY A 73 34.85 -37.55 -25.61
CA GLY A 73 34.93 -36.46 -26.58
C GLY A 73 33.82 -36.49 -27.63
N ALA A 74 32.84 -37.38 -27.52
CA ALA A 74 31.68 -37.36 -28.39
C ALA A 74 30.70 -36.27 -27.92
N CYS A 75 30.36 -35.35 -28.82
CA CYS A 75 29.51 -34.19 -28.50
C CYS A 75 28.16 -34.28 -29.21
N THR A 76 27.09 -33.95 -28.47
CA THR A 76 25.71 -33.87 -28.97
C THR A 76 25.17 -32.46 -28.80
N VAL A 77 24.50 -31.94 -29.84
CA VAL A 77 23.78 -30.66 -29.76
C VAL A 77 22.36 -30.90 -29.29
N ILE A 78 21.98 -30.27 -28.19
CA ILE A 78 20.60 -30.10 -27.77
C ILE A 78 20.09 -28.80 -28.39
N PRO A 79 19.06 -28.83 -29.26
CA PRO A 79 18.54 -27.62 -29.87
C PRO A 79 17.85 -26.71 -28.83
N ALA A 80 17.74 -25.43 -29.17
CA ALA A 80 16.97 -24.49 -28.36
C ALA A 80 15.51 -24.95 -28.26
N HIS A 81 14.92 -24.81 -27.08
CA HIS A 81 13.55 -25.24 -26.82
C HIS A 81 12.85 -24.30 -25.84
N GLN A 82 11.53 -24.34 -25.86
CA GLN A 82 10.69 -23.60 -24.94
C GLN A 82 10.74 -24.29 -23.57
N GLY A 83 11.13 -23.55 -22.53
CA GLY A 83 11.04 -24.01 -21.14
C GLY A 83 9.58 -24.15 -20.69
N PHE A 84 9.37 -24.84 -19.58
CA PHE A 84 8.04 -25.05 -19.02
C PHE A 84 7.32 -23.72 -18.73
N PRO A 85 6.01 -23.63 -19.00
CA PRO A 85 5.23 -22.45 -18.66
C PRO A 85 4.96 -22.38 -17.15
N ASP A 86 4.75 -21.16 -16.66
CA ASP A 86 4.20 -20.90 -15.35
C ASP A 86 2.68 -20.68 -15.45
N PHE A 87 1.95 -21.06 -14.40
CA PHE A 87 0.51 -20.84 -14.30
C PHE A 87 0.25 -19.85 -13.18
N GLU A 88 -0.28 -18.69 -13.55
CA GLU A 88 -0.65 -17.66 -12.58
C GLU A 88 -2.17 -17.56 -12.51
N THR A 89 -2.73 -17.70 -11.32
CA THR A 89 -4.16 -17.45 -11.08
C THR A 89 -4.33 -16.11 -10.39
N VAL A 90 -5.12 -15.22 -11.00
CA VAL A 90 -5.45 -13.91 -10.46
C VAL A 90 -6.96 -13.80 -10.24
N ASP A 91 -7.38 -13.02 -9.25
CA ASP A 91 -8.79 -12.69 -9.07
C ASP A 91 -9.15 -11.48 -9.95
N ALA A 92 -9.83 -11.74 -11.05
CA ALA A 92 -10.16 -10.71 -12.03
C ALA A 92 -11.24 -9.73 -11.56
N ASN A 93 -11.86 -9.98 -10.40
CA ASN A 93 -12.77 -9.05 -9.75
C ASN A 93 -12.13 -8.26 -8.60
N ALA A 94 -10.86 -8.50 -8.25
CA ALA A 94 -10.22 -7.88 -7.08
C ALA A 94 -10.33 -6.35 -7.07
N ASP A 95 -9.97 -5.69 -8.17
CA ASP A 95 -9.99 -4.23 -8.27
C ASP A 95 -11.42 -3.66 -8.23
N ARG A 96 -12.36 -4.33 -8.92
CA ARG A 96 -13.77 -3.94 -8.92
C ARG A 96 -14.37 -4.08 -7.52
N ARG A 97 -14.04 -5.15 -6.80
CA ARG A 97 -14.46 -5.37 -5.41
C ARG A 97 -13.90 -4.29 -4.49
N ALA A 98 -12.60 -3.98 -4.61
CA ALA A 98 -11.98 -2.91 -3.83
C ALA A 98 -12.63 -1.55 -4.10
N LEU A 99 -13.00 -1.26 -5.36
CA LEU A 99 -13.74 -0.04 -5.72
C LEU A 99 -15.12 -0.01 -5.06
N LEU A 100 -15.91 -1.07 -5.19
CA LEU A 100 -17.26 -1.16 -4.61
C LEU A 100 -17.24 -1.01 -3.08
N ALA A 101 -16.25 -1.60 -2.40
CA ALA A 101 -16.08 -1.44 -0.96
C ALA A 101 -15.79 0.03 -0.58
N ARG A 102 -14.92 0.72 -1.32
CA ARG A 102 -14.64 2.15 -1.11
C ARG A 102 -15.87 3.02 -1.36
N ASP A 103 -16.61 2.75 -2.43
CA ASP A 103 -17.82 3.50 -2.77
C ASP A 103 -18.91 3.31 -1.69
N CYS A 104 -19.04 2.11 -1.15
CA CYS A 104 -19.92 1.83 -0.03
C CYS A 104 -19.51 2.62 1.24
N MET A 105 -18.22 2.69 1.55
CA MET A 105 -17.71 3.48 2.68
C MET A 105 -18.03 4.97 2.50
N ALA A 106 -17.83 5.49 1.28
CA ALA A 106 -18.16 6.88 0.94
C ALA A 106 -19.65 7.18 1.10
N LYS A 107 -20.53 6.29 0.59
CA LYS A 107 -21.99 6.40 0.79
C LYS A 107 -22.40 6.30 2.25
N SER A 108 -21.62 5.58 3.05
CA SER A 108 -21.79 5.50 4.51
C SER A 108 -21.25 6.74 5.24
N GLY A 109 -20.78 7.75 4.52
CA GLY A 109 -20.29 9.02 5.09
C GLY A 109 -18.84 8.98 5.59
N PHE A 110 -18.08 7.94 5.27
CA PHE A 110 -16.66 7.88 5.59
C PHE A 110 -15.82 8.40 4.44
N THR A 111 -14.80 9.18 4.76
CA THR A 111 -13.80 9.65 3.81
C THR A 111 -12.47 8.99 4.11
N ARG A 112 -11.68 8.67 3.07
CA ARG A 112 -10.31 8.21 3.26
C ARG A 112 -9.39 9.41 3.38
N VAL A 113 -8.81 9.62 4.56
CA VAL A 113 -7.87 10.72 4.84
C VAL A 113 -6.47 10.15 5.06
N SER A 114 -5.44 10.93 4.76
CA SER A 114 -4.05 10.61 5.09
C SER A 114 -3.57 11.58 6.15
N LEU A 115 -3.24 11.07 7.34
CA LEU A 115 -2.71 11.87 8.44
C LEU A 115 -1.20 11.64 8.56
N PRO A 116 -0.40 12.70 8.71
CA PRO A 116 1.02 12.56 9.01
C PRO A 116 1.19 11.93 10.40
N ASN A 117 2.26 11.16 10.59
CA ASN A 117 2.64 10.71 11.91
C ASN A 117 3.04 11.90 12.79
N CYS A 118 2.64 11.89 14.06
CA CYS A 118 3.05 12.93 14.99
C CYS A 118 4.57 12.92 15.18
N SER A 119 5.16 14.13 15.31
CA SER A 119 6.57 14.31 15.65
C SER A 119 6.89 13.70 17.03
N ALA A 120 8.17 13.51 17.34
CA ALA A 120 8.60 12.98 18.63
C ALA A 120 8.15 13.88 19.79
N GLU A 121 8.25 15.20 19.59
CA GLU A 121 7.87 16.21 20.56
C GLU A 121 6.36 16.15 20.84
N ARG A 122 5.53 16.14 19.79
CA ARG A 122 4.07 16.05 19.94
C ARG A 122 3.62 14.71 20.53
N LYS A 123 4.33 13.61 20.26
CA LYS A 123 4.08 12.31 20.91
C LYS A 123 4.36 12.36 22.41
N SER A 124 5.40 13.07 22.84
CA SER A 124 5.77 13.20 24.25
C SER A 124 4.86 14.17 25.02
N SER A 125 4.23 15.13 24.34
CA SER A 125 3.37 16.14 24.95
C SER A 125 1.92 15.68 25.17
N VAL A 126 1.53 14.51 24.68
CA VAL A 126 0.16 13.99 24.81
C VAL A 126 0.12 12.74 25.68
N THR A 127 -0.93 12.60 26.49
CA THR A 127 -1.17 11.38 27.26
C THR A 127 -1.37 10.20 26.29
N PRO A 128 -0.63 9.09 26.46
CA PRO A 128 -0.83 7.91 25.63
C PRO A 128 -2.25 7.35 25.74
N GLY A 129 -2.88 7.11 24.59
CA GLY A 129 -4.22 6.54 24.52
C GLY A 129 -4.55 5.95 23.16
N ILE A 130 -5.83 5.62 22.95
CA ILE A 130 -6.43 5.17 21.69
C ILE A 130 -7.63 6.07 21.38
N THR A 131 -7.81 6.43 20.12
CA THR A 131 -8.99 7.19 19.67
C THR A 131 -10.25 6.34 19.85
N ARG A 132 -11.09 6.73 20.81
CA ARG A 132 -12.41 6.09 21.04
C ARG A 132 -13.54 6.72 20.25
N SER A 133 -13.38 7.97 19.84
CA SER A 133 -14.27 8.68 18.94
C SER A 133 -13.39 9.60 18.11
N GLN A 134 -13.57 9.59 16.79
CA GLN A 134 -12.74 10.37 15.88
C GLN A 134 -12.98 11.86 16.10
N PRO A 135 -11.96 12.62 16.55
CA PRO A 135 -12.12 14.05 16.79
C PRO A 135 -12.26 14.80 15.46
N LYS A 136 -12.70 16.04 15.52
CA LYS A 136 -12.61 16.96 14.38
C LYS A 136 -11.15 17.11 13.96
N LEU A 137 -10.87 16.92 12.67
CA LEU A 137 -9.53 17.12 12.13
C LEU A 137 -9.26 18.60 11.87
N THR A 138 -8.02 18.99 12.08
CA THR A 138 -7.44 20.30 11.75
C THR A 138 -6.23 20.10 10.84
N GLU A 139 -5.68 21.19 10.31
CA GLU A 139 -4.43 21.16 9.53
C GLU A 139 -3.23 20.65 10.33
N GLN A 140 -3.30 20.72 11.67
CA GLN A 140 -2.24 20.24 12.56
C GLN A 140 -2.45 18.80 13.01
N SER A 141 -3.54 18.16 12.58
CA SER A 141 -3.87 16.82 13.02
C SER A 141 -2.82 15.81 12.59
N CYS A 142 -2.44 14.94 13.52
CA CYS A 142 -1.49 13.87 13.25
C CYS A 142 -1.91 12.58 13.95
N VAL A 143 -1.29 11.48 13.57
CA VAL A 143 -1.60 10.15 14.08
C VAL A 143 -0.41 9.56 14.83
N ILE A 144 -0.70 8.89 15.94
CA ILE A 144 0.25 8.07 16.68
C ILE A 144 -0.19 6.61 16.52
N PRO A 145 0.53 5.80 15.75
CA PRO A 145 0.26 4.36 15.67
C PRO A 145 0.49 3.71 17.04
N ARG A 146 -0.43 2.84 17.47
CA ARG A 146 -0.33 2.06 18.71
C ARG A 146 -0.33 0.55 18.45
N GLY A 147 -0.03 0.15 17.21
CA GLY A 147 0.01 -1.25 16.80
C GLY A 147 -1.39 -1.88 16.77
N PRO A 148 -1.55 -3.14 17.21
CA PRO A 148 -2.83 -3.85 17.18
C PRO A 148 -3.94 -3.16 17.99
N ALA A 149 -3.58 -2.34 18.98
CA ALA A 149 -4.53 -1.58 19.78
C ALA A 149 -5.21 -0.44 18.99
N GLY A 150 -4.73 -0.12 17.78
CA GLY A 150 -5.26 0.93 16.91
C GLY A 150 -4.34 2.13 16.81
N TYR A 151 -4.92 3.33 16.84
CA TYR A 151 -4.20 4.59 16.70
C TYR A 151 -4.79 5.68 17.59
N GLN A 152 -4.00 6.72 17.84
CA GLN A 152 -4.42 7.94 18.52
C GLN A 152 -4.29 9.13 17.56
N ILE A 153 -5.42 9.72 17.20
CA ILE A 153 -5.50 11.00 16.50
C ILE A 153 -5.26 12.11 17.51
N VAL A 154 -4.30 12.98 17.21
CA VAL A 154 -4.04 14.23 17.91
C VAL A 154 -4.53 15.37 17.00
N PRO A 155 -5.59 16.10 17.37
CA PRO A 155 -6.17 17.16 16.55
C PRO A 155 -5.22 18.31 16.22
#